data_AF-A0AAE3V8T0-F1
#
_entry.id   AF-A0AAE3V8T0-F1
#
_cell.length_a   1.000
_cell.length_b   1.000
_cell.length_c   1.000
_cell.angle_alpha   90.00
_cell.angle_beta   90.00
_cell.angle_gamma   90.00
#
_symmetry.space_group_name_H-M   'P 1'
#
loop_
_entity.id
_entity.type
_entity.pdbx_description
1 polymer ?
#
loop_
_entity_poly.entity_id
_entity_poly.type
_entity_poly.pdbx_seq_one_letter_code
_entity_poly.pdbx_strand_id
1 'polypeptide(L)'
;MKKSVKVLFGAAMISVLTAMTSLAAVGWVDNGDGRWWYSIKSNNSDWYRGEIGQVKWAWIDGNQDGIAECYCFDDGGWLLMNRKTPDGYMVNAAGQWTVRGVVQTKSAYIHSSNSQD
;
A
#
# COMPACT_ATOMS: atom_id res chain seq x y z
N MET A 1 21.38 46.47 3.85
CA MET A 1 21.74 45.58 2.73
C MET A 1 20.96 44.27 2.87
N LYS A 2 19.92 44.07 2.06
CA LYS A 2 19.06 42.88 2.09
C LYS A 2 19.72 41.76 1.28
N LYS A 3 20.02 40.61 1.90
CA LYS A 3 20.52 39.42 1.19
C LYS A 3 19.37 38.45 0.97
N SER A 4 18.97 38.26 -0.28
CA SER A 4 17.87 37.40 -0.71
C SER A 4 18.38 35.96 -0.83
N VAL A 5 17.87 35.05 0.01
CA VAL A 5 18.14 33.61 -0.14
C VAL A 5 17.01 33.01 -0.98
N LYS A 6 17.32 32.53 -2.19
CA LYS A 6 16.42 31.71 -3.01
C LYS A 6 16.70 30.25 -2.68
N VAL A 7 15.76 29.58 -2.00
CA VAL A 7 15.82 28.13 -1.78
C VAL A 7 14.94 27.46 -2.84
N LEU A 8 15.58 26.69 -3.73
CA LEU A 8 14.93 25.78 -4.66
C LEU A 8 14.60 24.49 -3.90
N PHE A 9 13.32 24.12 -3.81
CA PHE A 9 12.92 22.80 -3.33
C PHE A 9 13.12 21.78 -4.46
N GLY A 10 14.31 21.19 -4.52
CA GLY A 10 14.56 19.99 -5.31
C GLY A 10 13.87 18.80 -4.63
N ALA A 11 13.01 18.10 -5.36
CA ALA A 11 12.41 16.85 -4.93
C ALA A 11 13.53 15.82 -4.68
N ALA A 12 13.82 15.55 -3.40
CA ALA A 12 14.71 14.47 -3.03
C ALA A 12 13.95 13.14 -3.18
N MET A 13 14.27 12.40 -4.25
CA MET A 13 13.96 10.99 -4.37
C MET A 13 14.69 10.25 -3.24
N ILE A 14 13.97 9.88 -2.18
CA ILE A 14 14.50 8.98 -1.16
C ILE A 14 14.32 7.56 -1.70
N SER A 15 15.27 7.10 -2.50
CA SER A 15 15.41 5.69 -2.84
C SER A 15 16.16 5.00 -1.70
N VAL A 16 15.42 4.56 -0.68
CA VAL A 16 15.95 3.62 0.32
C VAL A 16 15.90 2.23 -0.31
N LEU A 17 17.05 1.78 -0.80
CA LEU A 17 17.31 0.39 -1.13
C LEU A 17 17.54 -0.36 0.19
N THR A 18 16.48 -0.85 0.81
CA THR A 18 16.60 -1.89 1.84
C THR A 18 16.32 -3.23 1.19
N ALA A 19 17.37 -3.98 0.84
CA ALA A 19 17.27 -5.42 0.70
C ALA A 19 17.09 -6.00 2.11
N MET A 20 15.86 -6.23 2.53
CA MET A 20 15.58 -6.89 3.80
C MET A 20 15.65 -8.40 3.58
N THR A 21 16.53 -9.05 4.33
CA THR A 21 16.49 -10.50 4.55
C THR A 21 15.14 -10.87 5.17
N SER A 22 14.39 -11.73 4.49
CA SER A 22 13.02 -12.12 4.85
C SER A 22 12.98 -12.97 6.13
N LEU A 23 13.06 -12.32 7.29
CA LEU A 23 12.58 -12.91 8.54
C LEU A 23 11.06 -12.82 8.54
N ALA A 24 10.41 -13.76 7.84
CA ALA A 24 9.03 -14.22 8.04
C ALA A 24 8.11 -13.28 8.87
N ALA A 25 7.77 -12.11 8.33
CA ALA A 25 6.87 -11.14 8.93
C ALA A 25 5.65 -10.94 8.03
N VAL A 26 4.48 -10.72 8.64
CA VAL A 26 3.29 -10.23 7.92
C VAL A 26 3.65 -8.89 7.29
N GLY A 27 3.49 -8.75 5.97
CA GLY A 27 3.97 -7.55 5.28
C GLY A 27 4.11 -7.69 3.77
N TRP A 28 4.63 -6.62 3.17
CA TRP A 28 4.94 -6.54 1.75
C TRP A 28 6.09 -7.47 1.38
N VAL A 29 5.91 -8.18 0.27
CA VAL A 29 6.94 -9.05 -0.31
C VAL A 29 7.02 -8.77 -1.82
N ASP A 30 8.24 -8.71 -2.35
CA ASP A 30 8.50 -8.59 -3.77
C ASP A 30 9.19 -9.85 -4.33
N ASN A 31 8.96 -10.15 -5.61
CA ASN A 31 9.62 -11.27 -6.28
C ASN A 31 10.85 -10.86 -7.10
N GLY A 32 11.32 -9.61 -6.99
CA GLY A 32 12.39 -9.05 -7.81
C GLY A 32 11.99 -8.56 -9.22
N ASP A 33 10.79 -8.87 -9.71
CA ASP A 33 10.32 -8.44 -11.06
C ASP A 33 9.44 -7.19 -11.01
N GLY A 34 9.46 -6.45 -9.90
CA GLY A 34 8.55 -5.33 -9.67
C GLY A 34 7.11 -5.75 -9.41
N ARG A 35 6.85 -7.02 -9.06
CA ARG A 35 5.55 -7.48 -8.58
C ARG A 35 5.59 -7.66 -7.07
N TRP A 36 4.48 -7.29 -6.44
CA TRP A 36 4.34 -7.26 -5.00
C TRP A 36 3.11 -8.07 -4.58
N TRP A 37 3.17 -8.69 -3.41
CA TRP A 37 2.01 -9.21 -2.68
C TRP A 37 2.13 -8.82 -1.22
N TYR A 38 1.04 -9.00 -0.47
CA TYR A 38 1.02 -8.76 0.95
C TYR A 38 0.77 -10.07 1.69
N SER A 39 1.80 -10.55 2.38
CA SER A 39 1.71 -11.77 3.19
C SER A 39 0.93 -11.50 4.47
N ILE A 40 -0.05 -12.37 4.76
CA ILE A 40 -0.89 -12.30 5.96
C ILE A 40 -0.53 -13.38 7.00
N LYS A 41 0.54 -14.15 6.74
CA LYS A 41 1.12 -15.09 7.69
C LYS A 41 2.63 -14.93 7.73
N SER A 42 3.22 -15.04 8.91
CA SER A 42 4.67 -14.91 9.11
C SER A 42 5.47 -15.82 8.16
N ASN A 43 5.05 -17.06 7.95
CA ASN A 43 5.72 -18.03 7.08
C ASN A 43 5.52 -17.82 5.56
N ASN A 44 4.93 -16.71 5.13
CA ASN A 44 4.61 -16.44 3.73
C ASN A 44 3.76 -17.53 3.02
N SER A 45 2.95 -18.27 3.78
CA SER A 45 2.08 -19.32 3.21
C SER A 45 0.69 -18.83 2.81
N ASP A 46 0.39 -17.55 3.01
CA ASP A 46 -0.91 -16.96 2.74
C ASP A 46 -0.77 -15.45 2.50
N TRP A 47 -1.66 -14.91 1.67
CA TRP A 47 -1.61 -13.51 1.21
C TRP A 47 -2.99 -13.01 0.77
N TYR A 48 -3.15 -11.70 0.66
CA TYR A 48 -4.38 -11.14 0.10
C TYR A 48 -4.53 -11.52 -1.37
N ARG A 49 -5.67 -12.13 -1.72
CA ARG A 49 -6.06 -12.46 -3.10
C ARG A 49 -7.57 -12.43 -3.27
N GLY A 50 -8.02 -12.14 -4.49
CA GLY A 50 -9.41 -12.27 -4.89
C GLY A 50 -9.85 -13.72 -5.06
N GLU A 51 -11.15 -13.93 -5.20
CA GLU A 51 -11.66 -15.18 -5.80
C GLU A 51 -11.35 -15.21 -7.31
N ILE A 52 -11.51 -16.36 -7.95
CA ILE A 52 -11.23 -16.53 -9.39
C ILE A 52 -11.97 -15.45 -10.20
N GLY A 53 -11.22 -14.66 -10.97
CA GLY A 53 -11.76 -13.58 -11.79
C GLY A 53 -12.23 -12.34 -11.01
N GLN A 54 -11.99 -12.28 -9.71
CA GLN A 54 -12.31 -11.14 -8.85
C GLN A 54 -11.05 -10.50 -8.28
N VAL A 55 -11.19 -9.29 -7.75
CA VAL A 55 -10.13 -8.61 -7.00
C VAL A 55 -10.41 -8.62 -5.51
N LYS A 56 -9.34 -8.45 -4.71
CA LYS A 56 -9.41 -8.21 -3.28
C LYS A 56 -8.90 -6.83 -2.95
N TRP A 57 -9.72 -6.05 -2.26
CA TRP A 57 -9.29 -4.81 -1.62
C TRP A 57 -8.88 -5.07 -0.18
N ALA A 58 -7.79 -4.45 0.25
CA ALA A 58 -7.35 -4.47 1.64
C ALA A 58 -6.85 -3.10 2.07
N TRP A 59 -7.17 -2.73 3.30
CA TRP A 59 -6.62 -1.56 3.95
C TRP A 59 -5.40 -1.99 4.76
N ILE A 60 -4.24 -1.42 4.47
CA ILE A 60 -2.96 -1.85 5.01
C ILE A 60 -2.25 -0.63 5.58
N ASP A 61 -1.97 -0.66 6.89
CA ASP A 61 -1.08 0.28 7.57
C ASP A 61 0.35 -0.29 7.51
N GLY A 62 1.00 -0.08 6.37
CA GLY A 62 2.29 -0.72 6.05
C GLY A 62 3.48 -0.11 6.78
N ASN A 63 3.37 1.15 7.18
CA ASN A 63 4.39 1.90 7.92
C ASN A 63 4.09 1.99 9.43
N GLN A 64 2.96 1.45 9.88
CA GLN A 64 2.53 1.41 11.28
C GLN A 64 2.36 2.80 11.90
N ASP A 65 1.93 3.79 11.10
CA ASP A 65 1.67 5.15 11.58
C ASP A 65 0.22 5.35 12.07
N GLY A 66 -0.61 4.31 11.94
CA GLY A 66 -2.02 4.33 12.31
C GLY A 66 -2.94 4.80 11.18
N ILE A 67 -2.43 5.01 9.98
CA ILE A 67 -3.17 5.35 8.77
C ILE A 67 -2.98 4.22 7.77
N ALA A 68 -4.08 3.63 7.32
CA ALA A 68 -4.07 2.60 6.31
C ALA A 68 -4.44 3.16 4.94
N GLU A 69 -3.69 2.80 3.91
CA GLU A 69 -4.06 2.99 2.50
C GLU A 69 -4.81 1.76 1.97
N CYS A 70 -5.63 1.96 0.93
CA CYS A 70 -6.36 0.87 0.28
C CYS A 70 -5.60 0.35 -0.93
N TYR A 71 -5.37 -0.96 -1.01
CA TYR A 71 -4.65 -1.65 -2.08
C TYR A 71 -5.52 -2.71 -2.72
N CYS A 72 -5.31 -2.96 -4.02
CA CYS A 72 -6.06 -3.93 -4.81
C CYS A 72 -5.17 -5.08 -5.27
N PHE A 73 -5.60 -6.32 -5.03
CA PHE A 73 -4.92 -7.54 -5.41
C PHE A 73 -5.76 -8.33 -6.42
N ASP A 74 -5.12 -8.96 -7.40
CA ASP A 74 -5.80 -9.89 -8.31
C ASP A 74 -6.11 -11.26 -7.64
N ASP A 75 -6.66 -12.19 -8.42
CA ASP A 75 -7.01 -13.54 -7.96
C ASP A 75 -5.79 -14.43 -7.69
N GLY A 76 -4.63 -14.09 -8.27
CA GLY A 76 -3.33 -14.66 -7.92
C GLY A 76 -2.73 -14.07 -6.65
N GLY A 77 -3.23 -12.92 -6.21
CA GLY A 77 -2.74 -12.18 -5.05
C GLY A 77 -1.66 -11.15 -5.34
N TRP A 78 -1.46 -10.81 -6.60
CA TRP A 78 -0.53 -9.76 -7.01
C TRP A 78 -1.16 -8.39 -6.87
N LEU A 79 -0.38 -7.44 -6.35
CA LEU A 79 -0.76 -6.04 -6.27
C LEU A 79 -0.95 -5.47 -7.68
N LEU A 80 -2.10 -4.84 -7.90
CA LEU A 80 -2.36 -4.07 -9.11
C LEU A 80 -1.73 -2.68 -8.97
N MET A 81 -0.97 -2.24 -9.98
CA MET A 81 -0.29 -0.95 -9.99
C MET A 81 -0.50 -0.19 -11.30
N ASN A 82 -0.60 1.14 -11.21
CA ASN A 82 -0.70 2.08 -12.33
C ASN A 82 -1.77 1.72 -13.39
N ARG A 83 -2.97 1.37 -12.94
CA ARG A 83 -4.03 0.91 -13.84
C ARG A 83 -5.42 1.11 -13.27
N LYS A 84 -6.42 0.97 -14.14
CA LYS A 84 -7.80 0.72 -13.74
C LYS A 84 -7.93 -0.75 -13.32
N THR A 85 -8.51 -0.99 -12.16
CA THR A 85 -8.83 -2.33 -11.63
C THR A 85 -10.00 -2.94 -12.41
N PRO A 86 -10.16 -4.28 -12.44
CA PRO A 86 -11.27 -4.95 -13.10
C PRO A 86 -12.66 -4.47 -12.67
N ASP A 87 -12.82 -4.11 -11.39
CA ASP A 87 -14.06 -3.55 -10.81
C ASP A 87 -14.21 -2.03 -11.00
N GLY A 88 -13.25 -1.39 -11.68
CA GLY A 88 -13.41 -0.07 -12.27
C GLY A 88 -12.80 1.12 -11.51
N TYR A 89 -12.06 0.88 -10.44
CA TYR A 89 -11.36 1.92 -9.68
C TYR A 89 -9.94 2.15 -10.21
N MET A 90 -9.32 3.27 -9.83
CA MET A 90 -7.96 3.61 -10.28
C MET A 90 -6.95 3.38 -9.16
N VAL A 91 -5.85 2.69 -9.44
CA VAL A 91 -4.69 2.57 -8.53
C VAL A 91 -3.48 3.29 -9.12
N ASN A 92 -2.70 3.96 -8.26
CA ASN A 92 -1.49 4.69 -8.69
C ASN A 92 -0.29 3.73 -8.89
N ALA A 93 0.90 4.28 -9.19
CA ALA A 93 2.12 3.51 -9.40
C ALA A 93 2.59 2.71 -8.18
N ALA A 94 2.18 3.09 -6.97
CA ALA A 94 2.43 2.35 -5.74
C ALA A 94 1.31 1.34 -5.41
N GLY A 95 0.30 1.19 -6.27
CA GLY A 95 -0.84 0.29 -6.08
C GLY A 95 -1.92 0.81 -5.13
N GLN A 96 -1.85 2.07 -4.70
CA GLN A 96 -2.81 2.68 -3.79
C GLN A 96 -4.05 3.13 -4.56
N TRP A 97 -5.23 2.87 -4.01
CA TRP A 97 -6.50 3.37 -4.53
C TRP A 97 -6.50 4.89 -4.57
N THR A 98 -6.91 5.45 -5.71
CA THR A 98 -7.08 6.89 -5.88
C THR A 98 -8.48 7.25 -6.38
N VAL A 99 -8.96 8.39 -5.89
CA VAL A 99 -10.14 9.07 -6.43
C VAL A 99 -9.66 10.43 -6.91
N ARG A 100 -9.77 10.69 -8.22
CA ARG A 100 -9.28 11.93 -8.85
C ARG A 100 -7.81 12.24 -8.51
N GLY A 101 -6.96 11.20 -8.45
CA GLY A 101 -5.54 11.33 -8.14
C GLY A 101 -5.18 11.44 -6.65
N VAL A 102 -6.17 11.47 -5.76
CA VAL A 102 -5.96 11.53 -4.30
C VAL A 102 -6.02 10.12 -3.71
N VAL A 103 -4.97 9.71 -2.99
CA VAL A 103 -4.90 8.43 -2.28
C VAL A 103 -5.98 8.35 -1.22
N GLN A 104 -6.68 7.21 -1.16
CA GLN A 104 -7.70 6.95 -0.15
C GLN A 104 -7.05 6.34 1.10
N THR A 105 -7.28 6.96 2.24
CA THR A 105 -6.76 6.56 3.55
C THR A 105 -7.89 6.36 4.56
N LYS A 106 -7.65 5.55 5.60
CA LYS A 106 -8.52 5.47 6.78
C LYS A 106 -7.69 5.30 8.05
N SER A 107 -8.25 5.65 9.20
CA SER A 107 -7.65 5.31 10.50
C SER A 107 -7.56 3.78 10.65
N ALA A 108 -6.35 3.28 10.93
CA ALA A 108 -6.10 1.88 11.27
C ALA A 108 -6.41 1.58 12.74
N TYR A 109 -6.49 2.61 13.59
CA TYR A 109 -7.01 2.47 14.94
C TYR A 109 -8.48 2.08 14.86
N ILE A 110 -8.82 0.91 15.41
CA ILE A 110 -10.20 0.59 15.74
C ILE A 110 -10.59 1.56 16.85
N HIS A 111 -11.41 2.55 16.54
CA HIS A 111 -12.15 3.24 17.58
C HIS A 111 -13.15 2.22 18.12
N SER A 112 -12.85 1.61 19.26
CA SER A 112 -13.84 0.85 20.02
C SER A 112 -14.89 1.86 20.47
N SER A 113 -15.92 2.10 19.65
CA SER A 113 -17.15 2.69 20.16
C SER A 113 -17.75 1.64 21.09
N ASN A 114 -17.46 1.81 22.37
CA ASN A 114 -18.06 1.07 23.47
C ASN A 114 -19.56 1.41 23.47
N SER A 115 -20.36 0.71 22.66
CA SER A 115 -21.81 0.73 22.78
C SER A 115 -22.19 -0.14 23.97
N GLN A 116 -22.09 0.45 25.17
CA GLN A 116 -22.98 0.11 26.25
C GLN A 116 -24.21 1.02 26.11
N ASP A 117 -25.30 0.45 25.62
CA ASP A 117 -26.68 0.83 25.95
C ASP A 117 -27.50 -0.46 26.04
#